data_AF-A0A829YFB0-F1
#
_entry.id   AF-A0A829YFB0-F1
#
_cell.length_a   1.000
_cell.length_b   1.000
_cell.length_c   1.000
_cell.angle_alpha   90.00
_cell.angle_beta   90.00
_cell.angle_gamma   90.00
#
_symmetry.space_group_name_H-M   'P 1'
#
loop_
_entity.id
_entity.type
_entity.pdbx_description
1 polymer ?
#
loop_
_entity_poly.entity_id
_entity_poly.type
_entity_poly.pdbx_seq_one_letter_code
_entity_poly.pdbx_strand_id
1 'polypeptide(L)'
;MSKQVHFTCTSGDLSCSAQRAWDKVCFYEHIEIQPSLLLRTVLPVPQRTSGAYRAVGDISRCMYSDGGYLTKQIRQIASGRRIDFDIVEQSIRYATRILLKGGTIQIEPREDGTCSVHMLTRYELRGAARFIPRFFINHVISAMHRIVITDMQARLAPQSSTAPSAIECRSAA
;
A
#
# COMPACT_ATOMS: atom_id res chain seq x y z
N MET A 1 2.87 1.23 32.58
CA MET A 1 2.10 0.29 31.74
C MET A 1 2.79 0.15 30.39
N SER A 2 3.29 -1.04 30.05
CA SER A 2 4.05 -1.24 28.81
C SER A 2 3.14 -1.06 27.58
N LYS A 3 3.55 -0.22 26.62
CA LYS A 3 2.82 -0.02 25.36
C LYS A 3 3.15 -1.20 24.45
N GLN A 4 2.25 -2.17 24.38
CA GLN A 4 2.42 -3.32 23.48
C GLN A 4 2.20 -2.87 22.03
N VAL A 5 3.24 -3.07 21.21
CA VAL A 5 3.16 -2.85 19.76
C VAL A 5 2.77 -4.17 19.10
N HIS A 6 1.80 -4.10 18.20
CA HIS A 6 1.30 -5.20 17.40
C HIS A 6 1.68 -4.99 15.93
N PHE A 7 1.70 -6.10 15.19
CA PHE A 7 2.13 -6.14 13.79
C PHE A 7 1.13 -6.93 12.97
N THR A 8 0.80 -6.40 11.79
CA THR A 8 0.06 -7.13 10.77
C THR A 8 0.88 -7.07 9.48
N CYS A 9 1.16 -8.25 8.91
CA CYS A 9 1.86 -8.37 7.63
C CYS A 9 0.89 -8.93 6.59
N THR A 10 1.00 -8.44 5.36
CA THR A 10 0.27 -8.97 4.21
C THR A 10 1.20 -8.97 3.03
N SER A 11 1.21 -10.08 2.29
CA SER A 11 2.05 -10.27 1.12
C SER A 11 1.18 -10.44 -0.12
N GLY A 12 1.74 -10.14 -1.28
CA GLY A 12 1.15 -10.49 -2.56
C GLY A 12 2.18 -10.51 -3.67
N ASP A 13 1.78 -11.12 -4.78
CA ASP A 13 2.67 -11.43 -5.88
C ASP A 13 2.44 -10.44 -7.01
N LEU A 14 3.53 -10.00 -7.65
CA LEU A 14 3.52 -9.07 -8.76
C LEU A 14 4.14 -9.76 -9.97
N SER A 15 3.47 -9.71 -11.11
CA SER A 15 3.94 -10.31 -12.36
C SER A 15 5.02 -9.48 -13.09
N CYS A 16 5.70 -8.58 -12.38
CA CYS A 16 6.76 -7.72 -12.92
C CYS A 16 8.07 -7.89 -12.15
N SER A 17 9.16 -7.34 -12.68
CA SER A 17 10.44 -7.34 -11.98
C SER A 17 10.42 -6.49 -10.70
N ALA A 18 11.29 -6.82 -9.75
CA ALA A 18 11.46 -6.04 -8.52
C ALA A 18 11.79 -4.57 -8.79
N GLN A 19 12.63 -4.29 -9.79
CA GLN A 19 12.96 -2.92 -10.18
C GLN A 19 11.73 -2.15 -10.68
N ARG A 20 10.93 -2.74 -11.56
CA ARG A 20 9.71 -2.10 -12.08
C ARG A 20 8.68 -1.88 -10.97
N ALA A 21 8.55 -2.83 -10.05
CA ALA A 21 7.72 -2.66 -8.86
C ALA A 21 8.24 -1.51 -7.99
N TRP A 22 9.55 -1.45 -7.71
CA TRP A 22 10.18 -0.41 -6.89
C TRP A 22 9.96 1.00 -7.45
N ASP A 23 10.17 1.17 -8.76
CA ASP A 23 9.99 2.44 -9.44
C ASP A 23 8.55 2.95 -9.39
N LYS A 24 7.58 2.08 -9.06
CA LYS A 24 6.16 2.44 -8.92
C LYS A 24 5.66 2.42 -7.48
N VAL A 25 6.28 1.64 -6.58
CA VAL A 25 6.02 1.63 -5.13
C VAL A 25 6.28 2.99 -4.50
N CYS A 26 7.16 3.81 -5.07
CA CYS A 26 7.30 5.18 -4.62
C CYS A 26 6.05 6.01 -4.97
N PHE A 27 5.38 5.79 -6.09
CA PHE A 27 4.33 6.66 -6.65
C PHE A 27 2.89 6.37 -6.19
N TYR A 28 2.64 6.17 -4.89
CA TYR A 28 1.27 6.00 -4.37
C TYR A 28 0.49 7.32 -4.25
N GLU A 29 0.41 8.06 -5.34
CA GLU A 29 -0.34 9.32 -5.38
C GLU A 29 -1.84 9.12 -5.61
N HIS A 30 -2.24 8.00 -6.22
CA HIS A 30 -3.65 7.66 -6.47
C HIS A 30 -3.87 6.14 -6.42
N ILE A 31 -4.67 5.67 -5.45
CA ILE A 31 -5.26 4.33 -5.47
C ILE A 31 -6.64 4.49 -6.12
N GLU A 32 -6.84 3.92 -7.30
CA GLU A 32 -8.11 4.04 -8.03
C GLU A 32 -9.06 2.89 -7.72
N ILE A 33 -8.55 1.82 -7.08
CA ILE A 33 -9.36 0.67 -6.70
C ILE A 33 -10.25 1.02 -5.51
N GLN A 34 -11.57 0.98 -5.75
CA GLN A 34 -12.53 1.16 -4.67
C GLN A 34 -12.71 -0.16 -3.89
N PRO A 35 -12.66 -0.12 -2.54
CA PRO A 35 -12.96 -1.29 -1.73
C PRO A 35 -14.38 -1.81 -1.98
N SER A 36 -14.60 -3.09 -1.71
CA SER A 36 -15.93 -3.70 -1.73
C SER A 36 -16.87 -3.00 -0.75
N LEU A 37 -18.19 -3.04 -1.01
CA LEU A 37 -19.20 -2.30 -0.24
C LEU A 37 -19.13 -2.56 1.28
N LEU A 38 -18.87 -3.80 1.69
CA LEU A 38 -18.68 -4.17 3.10
C LEU A 38 -17.42 -3.57 3.72
N LEU A 39 -16.36 -3.42 2.93
CA LEU A 39 -15.13 -2.78 3.40
C LEU A 39 -15.29 -1.26 3.46
N ARG A 40 -16.12 -0.63 2.63
CA ARG A 40 -16.39 0.83 2.72
C ARG A 40 -17.04 1.27 4.03
N THR A 41 -17.76 0.37 4.71
CA THR A 41 -18.38 0.68 6.01
C THR A 41 -17.39 0.61 7.16
N VAL A 42 -16.28 -0.12 6.98
CA VAL A 42 -15.26 -0.39 8.02
C VAL A 42 -13.91 0.26 7.71
N LEU A 43 -13.60 0.57 6.45
CA LEU A 43 -12.34 1.10 5.98
C LEU A 43 -12.57 2.41 5.24
N PRO A 44 -11.91 3.49 5.67
CA PRO A 44 -11.96 4.71 4.90
C PRO A 44 -11.19 4.49 3.60
N VAL A 45 -11.75 4.96 2.50
CA VAL A 45 -11.13 4.81 1.18
C VAL A 45 -10.08 5.89 1.02
N PRO A 46 -8.82 5.56 0.65
CA PRO A 46 -7.83 6.59 0.32
C PRO A 46 -8.31 7.37 -0.90
N GLN A 47 -8.41 8.69 -0.77
CA GLN A 47 -8.91 9.56 -1.84
C GLN A 47 -7.79 10.30 -2.56
N ARG A 48 -6.76 10.72 -1.81
CA ARG A 48 -5.69 11.55 -2.34
C ARG A 48 -4.45 11.41 -1.47
N THR A 49 -3.29 11.28 -2.09
CA THR A 49 -2.01 11.48 -1.41
C THR A 49 -1.38 12.79 -1.88
N SER A 50 -0.67 13.47 -0.98
CA SER A 50 0.11 14.68 -1.27
C SER A 50 1.42 14.67 -0.49
N GLY A 51 2.41 15.44 -0.93
CA GLY A 51 3.72 15.53 -0.27
C GLY A 51 4.82 14.74 -0.96
N ALA A 52 5.96 14.58 -0.29
CA ALA A 52 7.14 13.90 -0.82
C ALA A 52 7.28 12.49 -0.20
N TYR A 53 8.05 11.61 -0.85
CA TYR A 53 8.16 10.20 -0.43
C TYR A 53 9.42 9.48 -0.96
N ARG A 54 10.39 10.20 -1.55
CA ARG A 54 11.54 9.61 -2.25
C ARG A 54 12.83 9.62 -1.42
N ALA A 55 12.89 10.44 -0.38
CA ALA A 55 14.04 10.58 0.49
C ALA A 55 13.68 10.30 1.95
N VAL A 56 14.68 9.93 2.74
CA VAL A 56 14.53 9.86 4.20
C VAL A 56 14.19 11.25 4.73
N GLY A 57 13.19 11.31 5.61
CA GLY A 57 12.66 12.55 6.16
C GLY A 57 11.46 13.10 5.39
N ASP A 58 11.23 12.65 4.15
CA ASP A 58 10.08 13.06 3.35
C ASP A 58 8.76 12.75 4.06
N ILE A 59 7.79 13.64 3.87
CA ILE A 59 6.47 13.55 4.48
C ILE A 59 5.41 13.50 3.40
N SER A 60 4.54 12.49 3.49
CA SER A 60 3.34 12.36 2.65
C SER A 60 2.09 12.31 3.52
N ARG A 61 1.01 12.92 3.04
CA ARG A 61 -0.30 12.90 3.69
C ARG A 61 -1.31 12.23 2.78
N CYS A 62 -1.94 11.17 3.27
CA CYS A 62 -3.02 10.46 2.62
C CYS A 62 -4.36 10.86 3.25
N MET A 63 -5.27 11.37 2.43
CA MET A 63 -6.62 11.77 2.79
C MET A 63 -7.60 10.63 2.54
N TYR A 64 -8.62 10.57 3.38
CA TYR A 64 -9.57 9.48 3.45
C TYR A 64 -11.02 9.97 3.28
N SER A 65 -11.89 9.09 2.78
CA SER A 65 -13.29 9.40 2.47
C SER A 65 -14.15 9.83 3.66
N ASP A 66 -13.71 9.53 4.89
CA ASP A 66 -14.36 9.99 6.12
C ASP A 66 -13.93 11.41 6.53
N GLY A 67 -13.18 12.11 5.67
CA GLY A 67 -12.54 13.40 5.96
C GLY A 67 -11.25 13.26 6.76
N GLY A 68 -10.84 12.04 7.09
CA GLY A 68 -9.65 11.74 7.85
C GLY A 68 -8.36 11.80 7.06
N TYR A 69 -7.23 11.68 7.76
CA TYR A 69 -5.91 11.60 7.14
C TYR A 69 -4.89 10.79 7.94
N LEU A 70 -3.85 10.33 7.25
CA LEU A 70 -2.62 9.80 7.81
C LEU A 70 -1.43 10.54 7.22
N THR A 71 -0.57 11.05 8.09
CA THR A 71 0.70 11.67 7.70
C THR A 71 1.82 10.66 7.96
N LYS A 72 2.53 10.27 6.90
CA LYS A 72 3.65 9.31 6.92
C LYS A 72 4.95 10.07 6.76
N GLN A 73 5.96 9.73 7.56
CA GLN A 73 7.32 10.20 7.38
C GLN A 73 8.23 9.03 7.03
N ILE A 74 9.00 9.15 5.94
CA ILE A 74 9.98 8.14 5.55
C ILE A 74 11.14 8.14 6.55
N ARG A 75 11.43 6.97 7.11
CA ARG A 75 12.49 6.77 8.11
C ARG A 75 13.74 6.16 7.51
N GLN A 76 13.57 5.17 6.63
CA GLN A 76 14.67 4.50 5.95
C GLN A 76 14.25 4.07 4.55
N ILE A 77 15.20 4.09 3.62
CA ILE A 77 15.07 3.55 2.28
C ILE A 77 16.28 2.67 2.03
N ALA A 78 16.05 1.39 1.79
CA ALA A 78 17.03 0.51 1.14
C ALA A 78 16.62 0.41 -0.33
N SER A 79 17.35 1.12 -1.19
CA SER A 79 17.00 1.27 -2.61
C SER A 79 16.75 -0.08 -3.29
N GLY A 80 15.70 -0.17 -4.09
CA GLY A 80 15.27 -1.38 -4.79
C GLY A 80 14.63 -2.46 -3.92
N ARG A 81 14.53 -2.26 -2.59
CA ARG A 81 14.16 -3.34 -1.66
C ARG A 81 13.14 -2.97 -0.61
N ARG A 82 13.31 -1.84 0.07
CA ARG A 82 12.54 -1.57 1.30
C ARG A 82 12.37 -0.09 1.62
N ILE A 83 11.16 0.27 2.05
CA ILE A 83 10.84 1.58 2.62
C ILE A 83 10.26 1.35 4.01
N ASP A 84 10.85 2.00 5.02
CA ASP A 84 10.30 2.10 6.36
C ASP A 84 9.78 3.50 6.60
N PHE A 85 8.58 3.60 7.19
CA PHE A 85 7.94 4.86 7.52
C PHE A 85 7.30 4.84 8.89
N ASP A 86 7.18 6.01 9.50
CA ASP A 86 6.41 6.24 10.71
C ASP A 86 5.12 6.98 10.38
N ILE A 87 4.07 6.74 11.17
CA ILE A 87 2.88 7.59 11.17
C ILE A 87 3.14 8.70 12.19
N VAL A 88 3.33 9.93 11.69
CA VAL A 88 3.62 11.11 12.54
C VAL A 88 2.35 11.82 12.96
N GLU A 89 1.28 11.71 12.17
CA GLU A 89 -0.05 12.23 12.51
C GLU A 89 -1.13 11.28 12.00
N GLN A 90 -2.22 11.16 12.76
CA GLN A 90 -3.40 10.39 12.35
C GLN A 90 -4.68 11.06 12.82
N SER A 91 -5.63 11.18 11.88
CA SER A 91 -6.97 11.66 12.12
C SER A 91 -7.92 10.79 11.31
N ILE A 92 -8.14 9.55 11.73
CA ILE A 92 -9.10 8.62 11.11
C ILE A 92 -10.14 8.21 12.15
N ARG A 93 -11.31 7.70 11.75
CA ARG A 93 -12.41 7.33 12.67
C ARG A 93 -11.98 6.51 13.90
N TYR A 94 -10.91 5.70 13.80
CA TYR A 94 -10.41 4.84 14.88
C TYR A 94 -9.19 5.39 15.62
N ALA A 95 -8.73 6.60 15.29
CA ALA A 95 -7.44 7.14 15.71
C ALA A 95 -7.30 7.31 17.23
N THR A 96 -8.40 7.36 17.98
CA THR A 96 -8.37 7.44 19.46
C THR A 96 -8.14 6.08 20.12
N ARG A 97 -8.42 4.99 19.40
CA ARG A 97 -8.46 3.61 19.91
C ARG A 97 -7.35 2.73 19.34
N ILE A 98 -7.01 2.94 18.07
CA ILE A 98 -5.94 2.24 17.36
C ILE A 98 -4.94 3.30 16.90
N LEU A 99 -3.73 3.26 17.46
CA LEU A 99 -2.65 4.11 17.01
C LEU A 99 -1.78 3.36 16.01
N LEU A 100 -1.78 3.80 14.76
CA LEU A 100 -0.79 3.38 13.79
C LEU A 100 0.54 4.05 14.16
N LYS A 101 1.61 3.26 14.15
CA LYS A 101 2.97 3.72 14.49
C LYS A 101 3.83 3.88 13.25
N GLY A 102 3.50 3.14 12.19
CA GLY A 102 4.26 3.13 10.95
C GLY A 102 4.16 1.78 10.26
N GLY A 103 5.03 1.56 9.30
CA GLY A 103 5.05 0.32 8.54
C GLY A 103 6.29 0.16 7.69
N THR A 104 6.29 -0.94 6.95
CA THR A 104 7.33 -1.33 6.01
C THR A 104 6.67 -1.76 4.72
N ILE A 105 7.20 -1.30 3.58
CA ILE A 105 6.93 -1.89 2.26
C ILE A 105 8.24 -2.51 1.79
N GLN A 106 8.23 -3.80 1.51
CA GLN A 106 9.40 -4.55 1.05
C GLN A 106 9.08 -5.29 -0.24
N ILE A 107 10.02 -5.26 -1.19
CA ILE A 107 9.95 -5.96 -2.47
C ILE A 107 11.02 -7.03 -2.47
N GLU A 108 10.63 -8.27 -2.76
CA GLU A 108 11.52 -9.42 -2.83
C GLU A 108 11.51 -10.00 -4.25
N PRO A 109 12.65 -10.04 -4.95
CA PRO A 109 12.73 -10.68 -6.27
C PRO A 109 12.56 -12.20 -6.14
N ARG A 110 12.04 -12.82 -7.20
CA ARG A 110 11.88 -14.26 -7.34
C ARG A 110 12.76 -14.81 -8.46
N GLU A 111 13.02 -16.12 -8.43
CA GLU A 111 13.86 -16.81 -9.41
C GLU A 111 13.29 -16.75 -10.84
N ASP A 112 11.96 -16.67 -10.97
CA ASP A 112 11.24 -16.57 -12.25
C ASP A 112 11.25 -15.15 -12.86
N GLY A 113 11.99 -14.21 -12.26
CA GLY A 113 12.07 -12.81 -12.69
C GLY A 113 10.90 -11.94 -12.24
N THR A 114 9.93 -12.49 -11.50
CA THR A 114 8.84 -11.76 -10.86
C THR A 114 9.25 -11.25 -9.47
N CYS A 115 8.32 -10.68 -8.69
CA CYS A 115 8.58 -10.29 -7.31
C CYS A 115 7.36 -10.44 -6.41
N SER A 116 7.60 -10.47 -5.09
CA SER A 116 6.58 -10.29 -4.08
C SER A 116 6.71 -8.94 -3.40
N VAL A 117 5.57 -8.40 -2.98
CA VAL A 117 5.48 -7.22 -2.11
C VAL A 117 4.98 -7.64 -0.74
N HIS A 118 5.63 -7.14 0.30
CA HIS A 118 5.31 -7.36 1.70
C HIS A 118 4.99 -6.03 2.36
N MET A 119 3.80 -5.91 2.91
CA MET A 119 3.34 -4.73 3.63
C MET A 119 3.16 -5.08 5.09
N LEU A 120 3.89 -4.38 5.95
CA LEU A 120 3.78 -4.50 7.40
C LEU A 120 3.25 -3.20 7.99
N THR A 121 2.29 -3.31 8.90
CA THR A 121 1.80 -2.17 9.70
C THR A 121 2.02 -2.45 11.18
N ARG A 122 2.58 -1.46 11.88
CA ARG A 122 2.82 -1.42 13.32
C ARG A 122 1.73 -0.60 13.98
N TYR A 123 1.11 -1.11 15.04
CA TYR A 123 0.05 -0.39 15.75
C TYR A 123 0.01 -0.67 17.26
N GLU A 124 -0.59 0.24 18.03
CA GLU A 124 -0.87 0.09 19.46
C GLU A 124 -2.38 0.17 19.73
N LEU A 125 -2.87 -0.62 20.68
CA LEU A 125 -4.27 -0.58 21.12
C LEU A 125 -4.42 0.20 22.44
N ARG A 126 -5.39 1.12 22.47
CA ARG A 126 -5.68 1.99 23.62
C ARG A 126 -7.08 1.77 24.17
N GLY A 127 -7.20 1.88 25.50
CA GLY A 127 -8.48 1.79 26.21
C GLY A 127 -9.27 0.53 25.85
N ALA A 128 -10.55 0.71 25.52
CA ALA A 128 -11.46 -0.38 25.16
C ALA A 128 -11.05 -1.16 23.89
N ALA A 129 -10.16 -0.61 23.04
CA ALA A 129 -9.69 -1.30 21.84
C ALA A 129 -8.93 -2.60 22.13
N ARG A 130 -8.42 -2.76 23.36
CA ARG A 130 -7.75 -3.99 23.81
C ARG A 130 -8.70 -5.20 23.88
N PHE A 131 -10.00 -4.95 23.96
CA PHE A 131 -11.02 -6.00 23.95
C PHE A 131 -11.52 -6.33 22.55
N ILE A 132 -11.14 -5.55 21.52
CA ILE A 132 -11.46 -5.90 20.13
C ILE A 132 -10.67 -7.16 19.78
N PRO A 133 -11.32 -8.20 19.23
CA PRO A 133 -10.63 -9.40 18.83
C PRO A 133 -9.52 -9.09 17.82
N ARG A 134 -8.30 -9.58 18.09
CA ARG A 134 -7.13 -9.32 17.25
C ARG A 134 -7.32 -9.72 15.80
N PHE A 135 -8.04 -10.81 15.53
CA PHE A 135 -8.30 -11.26 14.17
C PHE A 135 -9.08 -10.23 13.35
N PHE A 136 -9.98 -9.48 13.99
CA PHE A 136 -10.74 -8.42 13.33
C PHE A 136 -9.83 -7.27 12.92
N ILE A 137 -8.98 -6.79 13.84
CA ILE A 137 -8.01 -5.73 13.53
C ILE A 137 -7.05 -6.17 12.42
N ASN A 138 -6.52 -7.39 12.52
CA ASN A 138 -5.65 -7.97 11.50
C ASN A 138 -6.36 -8.07 10.14
N HIS A 139 -7.64 -8.45 10.12
CA HIS A 139 -8.43 -8.55 8.89
C HIS A 139 -8.60 -7.17 8.24
N VAL A 140 -8.94 -6.15 9.03
CA VAL A 140 -9.11 -4.76 8.58
C VAL A 140 -7.81 -4.21 8.00
N ILE A 141 -6.68 -4.35 8.72
CA ILE A 141 -5.37 -3.90 8.23
C ILE A 141 -4.96 -4.68 6.98
N SER A 142 -5.15 -6.00 6.97
CA SER A 142 -4.83 -6.84 5.81
C SER A 142 -5.69 -6.49 4.60
N ALA A 143 -6.94 -6.12 4.79
CA ALA A 143 -7.81 -5.65 3.72
C ALA A 143 -7.30 -4.33 3.12
N MET A 144 -6.81 -3.40 3.95
CA MET A 144 -6.14 -2.18 3.45
C MET A 144 -4.88 -2.50 2.64
N HIS A 145 -4.03 -3.40 3.14
CA HIS A 145 -2.85 -3.84 2.38
C HIS A 145 -3.25 -4.48 1.06
N ARG A 146 -4.29 -5.35 1.05
CA ARG A 146 -4.77 -6.00 -0.17
C ARG A 146 -5.26 -5.01 -1.20
N ILE A 147 -5.97 -3.95 -0.82
CA ILE A 147 -6.40 -2.91 -1.78
C ILE A 147 -5.17 -2.30 -2.47
N VAL A 148 -4.12 -1.98 -1.71
CA VAL A 148 -2.88 -1.44 -2.26
C VAL A 148 -2.20 -2.45 -3.17
N ILE A 149 -2.03 -3.69 -2.72
CA ILE A 149 -1.39 -4.76 -3.48
C ILE A 149 -2.17 -5.04 -4.78
N THR A 150 -3.49 -5.07 -4.75
CA THR A 150 -4.31 -5.27 -5.94
C THR A 150 -4.18 -4.10 -6.92
N ASP A 151 -4.08 -2.86 -6.43
CA ASP A 151 -3.81 -1.70 -7.29
C ASP A 151 -2.43 -1.79 -7.95
N MET A 152 -1.41 -2.22 -7.20
CA MET A 152 -0.10 -2.53 -7.78
C MET A 152 -0.20 -3.61 -8.85
N GLN A 153 -0.88 -4.72 -8.57
CA GLN A 153 -1.05 -5.83 -9.51
C GLN A 153 -1.70 -5.36 -10.81
N ALA A 154 -2.77 -4.55 -10.72
CA ALA A 154 -3.46 -4.02 -11.89
C ALA A 154 -2.58 -3.07 -12.72
N ARG A 155 -1.84 -2.16 -12.07
CA ARG A 155 -0.98 -1.17 -12.74
C ARG A 155 0.31 -1.77 -13.30
N LEU A 156 0.83 -2.81 -12.67
CA LEU A 156 2.11 -3.44 -12.98
C LEU A 156 1.99 -4.68 -13.86
N ALA A 157 0.77 -5.18 -14.07
CA ALA A 157 0.52 -6.22 -15.04
C ALA A 157 1.18 -5.88 -16.39
N PRO A 158 1.66 -6.88 -17.15
CA PRO A 158 2.06 -6.67 -18.52
C PRO A 158 0.91 -6.01 -19.26
N GLN A 159 1.13 -4.85 -19.88
CA GLN A 159 0.17 -4.37 -20.87
C GLN A 159 0.23 -5.39 -21.99
N SER A 160 -0.85 -6.15 -22.20
CA SER A 160 -1.03 -6.91 -23.42
C SER A 160 -0.95 -5.90 -24.55
N SER A 161 0.15 -5.91 -25.30
CA SER A 161 0.26 -5.17 -26.55
C SER A 161 -0.69 -5.81 -27.55
N THR A 162 -1.98 -5.54 -27.41
CA THR A 162 -3.00 -5.91 -28.38
C THR A 162 -3.16 -4.74 -29.33
N ALA A 163 -2.35 -4.71 -30.37
CA ALA A 163 -2.73 -4.09 -31.64
C ALA A 163 -2.80 -5.21 -32.68
N PRO A 164 -4.00 -5.63 -33.13
CA PRO A 164 -4.14 -6.46 -34.31
C PRO A 164 -4.31 -5.59 -35.57
N SER A 165 -3.54 -5.91 -36.63
CA SER A 165 -3.90 -5.80 -38.09
C SER A 165 -4.24 -4.40 -38.64
N ALA A 166 -3.85 -3.89 -39.80
CA ALA A 166 -3.14 -4.30 -41.02
C ALA A 166 -2.50 -2.99 -41.58
N ILE A 167 -1.55 -3.02 -42.52
CA ILE A 167 -1.83 -3.00 -43.97
C ILE A 167 -0.77 -3.83 -44.67
N GLU A 168 -1.26 -4.91 -45.28
CA GLU A 168 -0.68 -5.53 -46.46
C GLU A 168 -0.82 -4.53 -47.62
N CYS A 169 0.29 -4.05 -48.18
CA CYS A 169 0.28 -3.50 -49.53
C CYS A 169 1.45 -4.10 -50.32
N ARG A 170 1.03 -4.87 -51.32
CA ARG A 170 1.77 -5.75 -52.22
C ARG A 170 2.98 -5.09 -52.90
N SER A 171 3.99 -5.91 -53.13
CA SER A 171 4.95 -5.76 -54.22
C SER A 171 4.25 -6.01 -55.58
N ALA A 172 4.47 -5.13 -56.57
CA ALA A 172 4.65 -5.50 -57.98
C ALA A 172 4.82 -4.27 -58.89
N ALA A 173 5.87 -4.36 -59.71
CA ALA A 173 6.19 -3.64 -60.95
C ALA A 173 6.68 -2.18 -60.86
#